data_AF-A0A961B4R0-F1
#
_entry.id   AF-A0A961B4R0-F1
#
_cell.length_a   1.000
_cell.length_b   1.000
_cell.length_c   1.000
_cell.angle_alpha   90.00
_cell.angle_beta   90.00
_cell.angle_gamma   90.00
#
_symmetry.space_group_name_H-M   'P 1'
#
loop_
_entity.id
_entity.type
_entity.pdbx_description
1 polymer ?
#
loop_
_entity_poly.entity_id
_entity_poly.type
_entity_poly.pdbx_seq_one_letter_code
_entity_poly.pdbx_strand_id
1 'polypeptide(L)'
;MKFRILLFSLLAGGFGAGLWVTGQEPQQQANAVTNDEFVAIFDGRSLDGWSGDTKLWRVEDGALTGETSDAEPIQYNTFLKWTDGTVDDFELTAEYRIFGGNSGIQVRSFDLEKPHAIGGYQADIDAEGKWAGTIYGEQYRGILAKRGEKAEIGEDGKPTVTGATGDPDELANFIKPNEWNTYRVVAKGNTLTTEINGHAMAEIVDADTDARRRSGSVALQLHRGPAMKVQFRNIRLKRLPLGDLKKVVYVAGTPSHPPRMHEHNAGAQLAAKLLNENHGDQVLVVPYLNGWPRDASAFQNADALVIQSDGGPRHPAYWRLRQIEYLRDRGVGIGMLHYAVEMTPDETNTTLISATGGAFEINKSVNPHWDARFDKLPDHPVARGVKPFNIVDEWYFNMRFAEGMKGVSPVLSAVPPDETMSRPDGEHSGNPEVRKMVAERLPQHVCWVTERADGGRGFGFTGLHFHDNWANDDFRRIVLNAICWIAKVEIPENGIGSPTPTKAELDANLDPKPAPKPKPAAKKDA
;
A
#
# COMPACT_ATOMS: atom_id res chain seq x y z
N MET A 1 -33.10 18.18 -45.78
CA MET A 1 -33.11 16.71 -45.55
C MET A 1 -33.36 16.49 -44.06
N LYS A 2 -34.60 16.15 -43.69
CA LYS A 2 -35.07 16.00 -42.30
C LYS A 2 -35.23 14.50 -42.03
N PHE A 3 -34.52 13.96 -41.03
CA PHE A 3 -34.78 12.60 -40.56
C PHE A 3 -35.81 12.62 -39.43
N ARG A 4 -36.91 11.91 -39.67
CA ARG A 4 -38.07 11.74 -38.79
C ARG A 4 -37.76 10.70 -37.71
N ILE A 5 -38.06 11.04 -36.47
CA ILE A 5 -38.20 10.11 -35.35
C ILE A 5 -39.55 9.42 -35.49
N LEU A 6 -39.58 8.09 -35.55
CA LEU A 6 -40.79 7.30 -35.50
C LEU A 6 -41.03 6.87 -34.04
N LEU A 7 -42.10 7.39 -33.43
CA LEU A 7 -42.69 6.88 -32.19
C LEU A 7 -43.57 5.68 -32.55
N PHE A 8 -43.37 4.54 -31.89
CA PHE A 8 -44.37 3.46 -31.84
C PHE A 8 -44.78 3.24 -30.39
N SER A 9 -46.04 3.52 -30.11
CA SER A 9 -46.78 3.13 -28.92
C SER A 9 -47.59 1.88 -29.24
N LEU A 10 -47.42 0.82 -28.45
CA LEU A 10 -48.40 -0.27 -28.34
C LEU A 10 -48.41 -0.81 -26.91
N LEU A 11 -49.63 -0.93 -26.37
CA LEU A 11 -49.96 -1.30 -25.02
C LEU A 11 -50.52 -2.73 -24.99
N ALA A 12 -50.19 -3.44 -23.91
CA ALA A 12 -50.88 -4.57 -23.27
C ALA A 12 -50.71 -5.99 -23.82
N GLY A 13 -50.30 -6.90 -22.91
CA GLY A 13 -50.64 -8.32 -22.98
C GLY A 13 -49.69 -9.32 -22.30
N GLY A 14 -49.79 -9.46 -20.96
CA GLY A 14 -49.93 -10.78 -20.29
C GLY A 14 -48.74 -11.77 -20.16
N PHE A 15 -48.59 -12.22 -18.91
CA PHE A 15 -47.99 -13.46 -18.39
C PHE A 15 -46.48 -13.53 -18.14
N GLY A 16 -46.17 -13.86 -16.87
CA GLY A 16 -44.84 -13.83 -16.30
C GLY A 16 -44.01 -15.08 -16.56
N ALA A 17 -42.71 -14.84 -16.54
CA ALA A 17 -41.66 -15.79 -16.18
C ALA A 17 -40.52 -14.93 -15.60
N GLY A 18 -39.99 -15.33 -14.45
CA GLY A 18 -38.97 -14.57 -13.73
C GLY A 18 -37.74 -14.29 -14.62
N LEU A 19 -37.39 -13.01 -14.77
CA LEU A 19 -36.09 -12.62 -15.26
C LEU A 19 -35.06 -12.89 -14.17
N TRP A 20 -34.22 -13.89 -14.41
CA TRP A 20 -32.89 -13.94 -13.84
C TRP A 20 -32.13 -12.70 -14.33
N VAL A 21 -31.89 -11.74 -13.43
CA VAL A 21 -30.91 -10.68 -13.67
C VAL A 21 -29.53 -11.34 -13.56
N THR A 22 -29.06 -11.90 -14.67
CA THR A 22 -27.63 -12.16 -14.87
C THR A 22 -27.11 -11.07 -15.77
N GLY A 23 -26.52 -10.06 -15.14
CA GLY A 23 -26.03 -8.87 -15.82
C GLY A 23 -25.00 -8.18 -14.94
N GLN A 24 -23.90 -8.87 -14.62
CA GLN A 24 -22.66 -8.15 -14.38
C GLN A 24 -22.11 -7.77 -15.75
N GLU A 25 -22.14 -6.48 -16.08
CA GLU A 25 -21.33 -5.97 -17.18
C GLU A 25 -19.87 -6.40 -16.96
N PRO A 26 -19.13 -6.80 -18.00
CA PRO A 26 -17.71 -7.10 -17.87
C PRO A 26 -17.00 -5.84 -17.36
N GLN A 27 -16.47 -5.87 -16.14
CA GLN A 27 -15.60 -4.80 -15.65
C GLN A 27 -14.38 -4.73 -16.59
N GLN A 28 -14.31 -3.67 -17.39
CA GLN A 28 -13.17 -3.43 -18.29
C GLN A 28 -11.90 -3.17 -17.46
N GLN A 29 -10.76 -3.65 -17.95
CA GLN A 29 -9.44 -3.38 -17.36
C GLN A 29 -9.23 -1.86 -17.22
N ALA A 30 -8.91 -1.41 -16.02
CA ALA A 30 -8.58 0.00 -15.77
C ALA A 30 -7.28 0.38 -16.50
N ASN A 31 -7.19 1.61 -17.01
CA ASN A 31 -5.93 2.13 -17.52
C ASN A 31 -4.90 2.28 -16.39
N ALA A 32 -3.62 2.14 -16.73
CA ALA A 32 -2.55 2.35 -15.78
C ALA A 32 -2.40 3.84 -15.43
N VAL A 33 -2.12 4.13 -14.16
CA VAL A 33 -1.69 5.46 -13.71
C VAL A 33 -0.17 5.56 -13.88
N THR A 34 0.31 6.63 -14.51
CA THR A 34 1.73 6.82 -14.81
C THR A 34 2.44 7.68 -13.76
N ASN A 35 3.78 7.69 -13.78
CA ASN A 35 4.61 8.34 -12.76
C ASN A 35 4.58 9.86 -12.77
N ASP A 36 4.43 10.45 -13.94
CA ASP A 36 4.65 11.89 -14.12
C ASP A 36 3.38 12.71 -13.89
N GLU A 37 2.26 12.03 -13.65
CA GLU A 37 0.95 12.63 -13.52
C GLU A 37 0.66 13.01 -12.07
N PHE A 38 0.12 14.21 -11.88
CA PHE A 38 -0.56 14.56 -10.63
C PHE A 38 -1.91 13.85 -10.56
N VAL A 39 -2.13 13.10 -9.49
CA VAL A 39 -3.44 12.52 -9.18
C VAL A 39 -4.20 13.40 -8.20
N ALA A 40 -5.50 13.56 -8.40
CA ALA A 40 -6.34 14.23 -7.41
C ALA A 40 -6.58 13.30 -6.21
N ILE A 41 -6.40 13.81 -4.99
CA ILE A 41 -6.72 13.07 -3.75
C ILE A 41 -8.00 13.59 -3.06
N PHE A 42 -8.71 14.49 -3.74
CA PHE A 42 -10.03 14.99 -3.34
C PHE A 42 -10.93 15.06 -4.57
N ASP A 43 -12.15 14.53 -4.44
CA ASP A 43 -13.11 14.37 -5.54
C ASP A 43 -13.93 15.65 -5.84
N GLY A 44 -13.85 16.66 -4.97
CA GLY A 44 -14.64 17.89 -5.08
C GLY A 44 -16.10 17.74 -4.66
N ARG A 45 -16.51 16.61 -4.08
CA ARG A 45 -17.92 16.24 -3.89
C ARG A 45 -18.23 15.66 -2.52
N SER A 46 -17.32 14.91 -1.92
CA SER A 46 -17.57 14.20 -0.66
C SER A 46 -16.34 14.16 0.23
N LEU A 47 -16.51 13.74 1.49
CA LEU A 47 -15.40 13.44 2.41
C LEU A 47 -14.91 11.99 2.23
N ASP A 48 -15.27 11.29 1.16
CA ASP A 48 -14.75 9.95 0.91
C ASP A 48 -13.23 10.01 0.73
N GLY A 49 -12.52 9.10 1.40
CA GLY A 49 -11.05 9.14 1.53
C GLY A 49 -10.53 10.16 2.55
N TRP A 50 -11.40 10.80 3.35
CA TRP A 50 -11.02 11.76 4.39
C TRP A 50 -11.70 11.46 5.73
N SER A 51 -10.99 11.67 6.84
CA SER A 51 -11.48 11.46 8.20
C SER A 51 -11.20 12.65 9.10
N GLY A 52 -12.25 13.17 9.74
CA GLY A 52 -12.22 14.35 10.61
C GLY A 52 -13.58 14.52 11.30
N ASP A 53 -13.69 15.49 12.19
CA ASP A 53 -14.98 15.82 12.83
C ASP A 53 -15.93 16.46 11.82
N THR A 54 -17.00 15.74 11.44
CA THR A 54 -17.99 16.19 10.44
C THR A 54 -18.87 17.34 10.93
N LYS A 55 -18.78 17.75 12.20
CA LYS A 55 -19.40 19.00 12.68
C LYS A 55 -18.60 20.23 12.23
N LEU A 56 -17.29 20.06 12.02
CA LEU A 56 -16.37 21.12 11.65
C LEU A 56 -16.02 21.09 10.16
N TRP A 57 -16.04 19.89 9.57
CA TRP A 57 -15.63 19.65 8.18
C TRP A 57 -16.82 19.23 7.30
N ARG A 58 -16.89 19.84 6.13
CA ARG A 58 -17.88 19.55 5.08
C ARG A 58 -17.33 19.85 3.70
N VAL A 59 -18.00 19.38 2.65
CA VAL A 59 -17.77 19.87 1.29
C VAL A 59 -18.73 21.02 1.01
N GLU A 60 -18.19 22.16 0.60
CA GLU A 60 -18.94 23.37 0.21
C GLU A 60 -18.27 23.97 -1.03
N ASP A 61 -19.04 24.28 -2.07
CA ASP A 61 -18.56 24.85 -3.33
C ASP A 61 -17.39 24.09 -3.98
N GLY A 62 -17.41 22.76 -3.88
CA GLY A 62 -16.35 21.90 -4.40
C GLY A 62 -15.03 21.98 -3.64
N ALA A 63 -15.04 22.47 -2.40
CA ALA A 63 -13.88 22.58 -1.51
C ALA A 63 -14.13 21.87 -0.17
N LEU A 64 -13.09 21.24 0.36
CA LEU A 64 -13.04 20.83 1.76
C LEU A 64 -13.05 22.08 2.63
N THR A 65 -14.11 22.25 3.42
CA THR A 65 -14.36 23.45 4.22
C THR A 65 -14.32 23.09 5.69
N GLY A 66 -13.36 23.67 6.41
CA GLY A 66 -13.25 23.59 7.86
C GLY A 66 -13.68 24.91 8.48
N GLU A 67 -14.48 24.86 9.54
CA GLU A 67 -14.98 26.05 10.21
C GLU A 67 -15.12 25.84 11.72
N THR A 68 -14.69 26.83 12.51
CA THR A 68 -14.87 26.89 13.97
C THR A 68 -15.74 28.08 14.34
N SER A 69 -16.31 28.05 15.55
CA SER A 69 -17.12 29.17 16.06
C SER A 69 -16.71 29.53 17.48
N ASP A 70 -16.94 30.78 17.87
CA ASP A 70 -16.74 31.24 19.25
C ASP A 70 -17.81 30.69 20.22
N ALA A 71 -18.95 30.24 19.69
CA ALA A 71 -20.02 29.64 20.49
C ALA A 71 -19.66 28.24 21.01
N GLU A 72 -18.94 27.45 20.18
CA GLU A 72 -18.45 26.12 20.52
C GLU A 72 -16.96 26.01 20.18
N PRO A 73 -16.06 26.61 21.00
CA PRO A 73 -14.65 26.63 20.70
C PRO A 73 -14.01 25.25 20.86
N ILE A 74 -13.20 24.86 19.87
CA ILE A 74 -12.42 23.62 19.92
C ILE A 74 -11.32 23.72 21.00
N GLN A 75 -11.05 22.60 21.67
CA GLN A 75 -10.16 22.56 22.83
C GLN A 75 -8.69 22.31 22.47
N TYR A 76 -8.42 21.85 21.25
CA TYR A 76 -7.10 21.58 20.68
C TYR A 76 -7.19 21.61 19.16
N ASN A 77 -6.04 21.68 18.48
CA ASN A 77 -5.98 21.63 17.01
C ASN A 77 -6.53 20.30 16.50
N THR A 78 -7.43 20.35 15.52
CA THR A 78 -8.08 19.17 14.94
C THR A 78 -7.85 19.15 13.44
N PHE A 79 -7.84 17.96 12.85
CA PHE A 79 -7.37 17.78 11.49
C PHE A 79 -8.32 16.91 10.66
N LEU A 80 -8.45 17.25 9.38
CA LEU A 80 -9.06 16.39 8.37
C LEU A 80 -7.95 15.60 7.67
N LYS A 81 -7.82 14.32 7.99
CA LYS A 81 -6.76 13.42 7.53
C LYS A 81 -7.18 12.69 6.26
N TRP A 82 -6.31 12.63 5.27
CA TRP A 82 -6.48 11.76 4.11
C TRP A 82 -6.21 10.29 4.50
N THR A 83 -7.11 9.38 4.13
CA THR A 83 -7.11 7.98 4.62
C THR A 83 -6.81 6.95 3.55
N ASP A 84 -6.72 7.33 2.28
CA ASP A 84 -6.47 6.36 1.20
C ASP A 84 -5.01 5.90 1.12
N GLY A 85 -4.09 6.59 1.81
CA GLY A 85 -2.68 6.22 1.89
C GLY A 85 -1.84 7.15 2.77
N THR A 86 -0.54 6.87 2.81
CA THR A 86 0.48 7.71 3.42
C THR A 86 1.43 8.25 2.36
N VAL A 87 2.05 9.39 2.60
CA VAL A 87 3.00 10.04 1.70
C VAL A 87 4.46 9.77 2.12
N ASP A 88 5.35 9.71 1.14
CA ASP A 88 6.80 9.54 1.31
C ASP A 88 7.56 10.70 0.66
N ASP A 89 8.26 10.47 -0.47
CA ASP A 89 8.82 11.52 -1.32
C ASP A 89 7.76 11.92 -2.34
N PHE A 90 7.35 13.18 -2.35
CA PHE A 90 6.22 13.65 -3.15
C PHE A 90 6.28 15.15 -3.45
N GLU A 91 5.44 15.53 -4.39
CA GLU A 91 5.02 16.89 -4.67
C GLU A 91 3.51 16.97 -4.48
N LEU A 92 3.06 17.84 -3.57
CA LEU A 92 1.66 18.11 -3.28
C LEU A 92 1.34 19.53 -3.71
N THR A 93 0.22 19.71 -4.41
CA THR A 93 -0.33 21.03 -4.69
C THR A 93 -1.75 21.12 -4.16
N ALA A 94 -2.12 22.23 -3.55
CA ALA A 94 -3.49 22.52 -3.14
C ALA A 94 -3.79 24.00 -3.36
N GLU A 95 -5.03 24.34 -3.69
CA GLU A 95 -5.52 25.70 -3.56
C GLU A 95 -6.18 25.87 -2.19
N TYR A 96 -5.88 26.97 -1.51
CA TYR A 96 -6.49 27.31 -0.23
C TYR A 96 -6.98 28.75 -0.19
N ARG A 97 -7.98 29.02 0.64
CA ARG A 97 -8.31 30.36 1.12
C ARG A 97 -8.74 30.29 2.58
N ILE A 98 -8.42 31.32 3.36
CA ILE A 98 -8.65 31.36 4.80
C ILE A 98 -9.29 32.70 5.20
N PHE A 99 -10.18 32.64 6.18
CA PHE A 99 -10.89 33.76 6.78
C PHE A 99 -10.73 33.68 8.29
N GLY A 100 -9.80 34.48 8.83
CA GLY A 100 -9.42 34.45 10.25
C GLY A 100 -8.57 33.23 10.66
N GLY A 101 -7.85 33.37 11.77
CA GLY A 101 -7.11 32.28 12.41
C GLY A 101 -5.89 31.75 11.64
N ASN A 102 -5.48 30.54 12.02
CA ASN A 102 -4.31 29.82 11.52
C ASN A 102 -4.75 28.43 11.02
N SER A 103 -4.07 27.90 10.03
CA SER A 103 -4.26 26.56 9.47
C SER A 103 -2.92 26.06 8.95
N GLY A 104 -2.94 24.91 8.28
CA GLY A 104 -1.77 24.37 7.65
C GLY A 104 -2.05 23.05 6.97
N ILE A 105 -1.12 22.68 6.09
CA ILE A 105 -1.10 21.38 5.44
C ILE A 105 -0.03 20.54 6.14
N GLN A 106 -0.48 19.51 6.83
CA GLN A 106 0.37 18.56 7.52
C GLN A 106 0.87 17.50 6.55
N VAL A 107 2.15 17.18 6.62
CA VAL A 107 2.82 16.24 5.73
C VAL A 107 3.80 15.35 6.49
N ARG A 108 3.86 14.07 6.09
CA ARG A 108 4.62 13.01 6.77
C ARG A 108 4.31 12.92 8.27
N SER A 109 3.09 13.28 8.64
CA SER A 109 2.64 13.39 10.03
C SER A 109 2.24 12.04 10.63
N PHE A 110 2.09 11.98 11.94
CA PHE A 110 1.70 10.80 12.70
C PHE A 110 0.50 11.10 13.60
N ASP A 111 -0.30 10.08 13.87
CA ASP A 111 -1.47 10.21 14.74
C ASP A 111 -1.05 10.39 16.20
N LEU A 112 -1.83 11.17 16.94
CA LEU A 112 -1.74 11.30 18.39
C LEU A 112 -2.91 10.56 19.05
N GLU A 113 -2.84 10.36 20.37
CA GLU A 113 -3.90 9.66 21.12
C GLU A 113 -5.25 10.40 21.07
N LYS A 114 -5.24 11.73 20.97
CA LYS A 114 -6.46 12.53 20.91
C LYS A 114 -7.15 12.36 19.54
N PRO A 115 -8.48 12.24 19.49
CA PRO A 115 -9.22 12.11 18.24
C PRO A 115 -8.89 13.23 17.25
N HIS A 116 -8.63 12.86 16.00
CA HIS A 116 -8.31 13.79 14.92
C HIS A 116 -7.12 14.73 15.20
N ALA A 117 -6.26 14.42 16.18
CA ALA A 117 -5.05 15.16 16.45
C ALA A 117 -3.86 14.45 15.81
N ILE A 118 -2.94 15.23 15.23
CA ILE A 118 -1.73 14.72 14.61
C ILE A 118 -0.53 15.57 15.03
N GLY A 119 0.66 14.99 14.93
CA GLY A 119 1.92 15.71 15.03
C GLY A 119 2.78 15.50 13.79
N GLY A 120 3.69 16.43 13.49
CA GLY A 120 4.58 16.33 12.32
C GLY A 120 4.89 17.66 11.66
N TYR A 121 5.41 17.60 10.43
CA TYR A 121 5.71 18.80 9.65
C TYR A 121 4.44 19.42 9.09
N GLN A 122 4.34 20.73 9.23
CA GLN A 122 3.22 21.52 8.79
C GLN A 122 3.72 22.67 7.91
N ALA A 123 3.09 22.82 6.76
CA ALA A 123 3.21 23.98 5.90
C ALA A 123 2.15 25.01 6.32
N ASP A 124 2.57 26.04 7.04
CA ASP A 124 1.66 26.97 7.74
C ASP A 124 0.93 27.91 6.80
N ILE A 125 -0.31 28.21 7.19
CA ILE A 125 -1.24 29.16 6.58
C ILE A 125 -1.81 30.04 7.70
N ASP A 126 -1.90 31.34 7.51
CA ASP A 126 -2.65 32.20 8.43
C ASP A 126 -3.31 33.36 7.70
N ALA A 127 -4.42 33.85 8.25
CA ALA A 127 -5.16 34.97 7.68
C ALA A 127 -4.46 36.33 7.89
N GLU A 128 -3.64 36.45 8.93
CA GLU A 128 -2.92 37.68 9.28
C GLU A 128 -1.63 37.86 8.46
N GLY A 129 -1.18 36.83 7.72
CA GLY A 129 0.02 36.84 6.90
C GLY A 129 1.33 36.79 7.70
N LYS A 130 1.26 36.48 9.00
CA LYS A 130 2.42 36.43 9.91
C LYS A 130 3.20 35.13 9.79
N TRP A 131 2.51 34.02 9.59
CA TRP A 131 3.08 32.67 9.66
C TRP A 131 3.06 31.94 8.32
N ALA A 132 2.21 32.37 7.39
CA ALA A 132 2.02 31.76 6.09
C ALA A 132 3.36 31.58 5.36
N GLY A 133 3.65 30.33 4.99
CA GLY A 133 4.90 29.92 4.36
C GLY A 133 5.94 29.30 5.31
N THR A 134 5.74 29.39 6.64
CA THR A 134 6.58 28.76 7.66
C THR A 134 6.46 27.24 7.59
N ILE A 135 7.57 26.55 7.86
CA ILE A 135 7.59 25.12 8.16
C ILE A 135 7.59 24.97 9.68
N TYR A 136 6.51 24.41 10.23
CA TYR A 136 6.29 24.21 11.65
C TYR A 136 6.24 22.71 11.99
N GLY A 137 6.66 22.35 13.20
CA GLY A 137 6.61 21.01 13.76
C GLY A 137 5.51 20.91 14.81
N GLU A 138 4.29 20.65 14.39
CA GLU A 138 3.12 20.54 15.27
C GLU A 138 3.26 19.35 16.22
N GLN A 139 3.08 19.59 17.53
CA GLN A 139 3.30 18.58 18.58
C GLN A 139 4.61 17.79 18.37
N TYR A 140 5.64 18.49 17.88
CA TYR A 140 6.87 17.88 17.42
C TYR A 140 8.07 18.76 17.78
N ARG A 141 8.47 19.72 16.92
CA ARG A 141 9.70 20.51 17.08
C ARG A 141 9.53 22.03 16.99
N GLY A 142 8.29 22.54 16.92
CA GLY A 142 8.03 23.98 16.87
C GLY A 142 8.45 24.60 15.53
N ILE A 143 8.88 25.87 15.51
CA ILE A 143 9.27 26.53 14.25
C ILE A 143 10.55 25.89 13.71
N LEU A 144 10.52 25.37 12.47
CA LEU A 144 11.66 24.74 11.82
C LEU A 144 12.33 25.67 10.80
N ALA A 145 11.54 26.44 10.04
CA ALA A 145 12.03 27.53 9.20
C ALA A 145 10.90 28.51 8.96
N LYS A 146 11.12 29.81 9.21
CA LYS A 146 10.14 30.86 8.90
C LYS A 146 10.13 31.16 7.40
N ARG A 147 9.10 31.88 6.95
CA ARG A 147 9.07 32.47 5.61
C ARG A 147 10.38 33.23 5.35
N GLY A 148 10.98 32.98 4.19
CA GLY A 148 12.26 33.54 3.77
C GLY A 148 13.48 32.72 4.19
N GLU A 149 13.35 31.71 5.07
CA GLU A 149 14.50 30.98 5.62
C GLU A 149 14.77 29.64 4.92
N LYS A 150 16.05 29.30 4.86
CA LYS A 150 16.52 27.91 4.72
C LYS A 150 17.14 27.49 6.03
N ALA A 151 16.81 26.30 6.54
CA ALA A 151 17.37 25.79 7.78
C ALA A 151 17.83 24.34 7.66
N GLU A 152 18.81 23.97 8.49
CA GLU A 152 19.23 22.60 8.69
C GLU A 152 18.94 22.20 10.14
N ILE A 153 18.36 21.01 10.34
CA ILE A 153 18.07 20.46 11.66
C ILE A 153 19.08 19.33 11.91
N GLY A 154 19.99 19.55 12.85
CA GLY A 154 21.00 18.55 13.24
C GLY A 154 20.48 17.55 14.26
N GLU A 155 21.35 16.64 14.70
CA GLU A 155 21.05 15.60 15.71
C GLU A 155 20.59 16.16 17.07
N ASP A 156 20.82 17.46 17.35
CA ASP A 156 20.28 18.11 18.55
C ASP A 156 18.79 18.48 18.43
N GLY A 157 18.18 18.18 17.28
CA GLY A 157 16.79 18.43 16.95
C GLY A 157 16.45 19.91 16.75
N LYS A 158 17.44 20.81 16.69
CA LYS A 158 17.23 22.26 16.60
C LYS A 158 17.53 22.79 15.20
N PRO A 159 16.67 23.66 14.65
CA PRO A 159 16.92 24.28 13.37
C PRO A 159 18.01 25.35 13.48
N THR A 160 18.95 25.32 12.53
CA THR A 160 19.94 26.36 12.28
C THR A 160 19.68 26.98 10.92
N VAL A 161 19.47 28.29 10.85
CA VAL A 161 19.29 29.00 9.58
C VAL A 161 20.61 28.96 8.80
N THR A 162 20.58 28.39 7.60
CA THR A 162 21.74 28.19 6.72
C THR A 162 21.69 29.05 5.46
N GLY A 163 20.56 29.69 5.19
CA GLY A 163 20.39 30.58 4.04
C GLY A 163 19.00 31.20 3.98
N ALA A 164 18.67 31.74 2.82
CA ALA A 164 17.39 32.38 2.58
C ALA A 164 16.76 31.90 1.26
N THR A 165 15.43 31.80 1.23
CA THR A 165 14.63 31.64 0.02
C THR A 165 14.24 32.99 -0.60
N GLY A 166 14.25 34.06 0.21
CA GLY A 166 13.96 35.43 -0.19
C GLY A 166 13.76 36.34 1.03
N ASP A 167 13.48 37.63 0.78
CA ASP A 167 13.11 38.54 1.85
C ASP A 167 11.67 38.22 2.36
N PRO A 168 11.46 38.09 3.69
CA PRO A 168 10.18 37.66 4.23
C PRO A 168 9.03 38.65 3.97
N ASP A 169 9.30 39.94 3.86
CA ASP A 169 8.29 40.97 3.61
C ASP A 169 7.94 41.03 2.12
N GLU A 170 8.94 40.90 1.24
CA GLU A 170 8.71 40.72 -0.20
C GLU A 170 7.88 39.47 -0.49
N LEU A 171 8.22 38.35 0.15
CA LEU A 171 7.49 37.08 0.00
C LEU A 171 6.04 37.18 0.49
N ALA A 172 5.78 37.97 1.54
CA ALA A 172 4.43 38.18 2.06
C ALA A 172 3.50 38.81 1.02
N ASN A 173 4.02 39.67 0.14
CA ASN A 173 3.24 40.37 -0.88
C ASN A 173 2.66 39.44 -1.96
N PHE A 174 3.18 38.21 -2.09
CA PHE A 174 2.62 37.22 -3.01
C PHE A 174 1.41 36.47 -2.45
N ILE A 175 1.12 36.62 -1.15
CA ILE A 175 0.01 35.93 -0.48
C ILE A 175 -1.23 36.82 -0.55
N LYS A 176 -2.31 36.31 -1.16
CA LYS A 176 -3.54 37.08 -1.39
C LYS A 176 -4.51 36.87 -0.23
N PRO A 177 -4.80 37.88 0.61
CA PRO A 177 -5.69 37.72 1.76
C PRO A 177 -7.13 37.42 1.33
N ASN A 178 -7.81 36.50 2.02
CA ASN A 178 -9.19 36.08 1.75
C ASN A 178 -9.47 35.52 0.33
N GLU A 179 -8.43 35.33 -0.47
CA GLU A 179 -8.48 34.83 -1.85
C GLU A 179 -7.85 33.44 -1.99
N TRP A 180 -8.07 32.80 -3.14
CA TRP A 180 -7.44 31.54 -3.47
C TRP A 180 -5.93 31.71 -3.73
N ASN A 181 -5.14 30.98 -2.97
CA ASN A 181 -3.68 30.86 -3.10
C ASN A 181 -3.34 29.42 -3.47
N THR A 182 -2.32 29.22 -4.30
CA THR A 182 -1.77 27.88 -4.57
C THR A 182 -0.65 27.62 -3.58
N TYR A 183 -0.76 26.56 -2.80
CA TYR A 183 0.31 26.03 -1.96
C TYR A 183 0.93 24.81 -2.65
N ARG A 184 2.24 24.77 -2.73
CA ARG A 184 3.01 23.60 -3.17
C ARG A 184 3.97 23.17 -2.07
N VAL A 185 3.99 21.88 -1.79
CA VAL A 185 4.88 21.25 -0.81
C VAL A 185 5.66 20.16 -1.51
N VAL A 186 6.99 20.25 -1.48
CA VAL A 186 7.90 19.27 -2.05
C VAL A 186 8.67 18.61 -0.93
N ALA A 187 8.48 17.31 -0.73
CA ALA A 187 9.25 16.51 0.21
C ALA A 187 10.10 15.51 -0.58
N LYS A 188 11.43 15.65 -0.49
CA LYS A 188 12.38 14.80 -1.22
C LYS A 188 13.55 14.44 -0.32
N GLY A 189 13.78 13.16 -0.10
CA GLY A 189 14.74 12.70 0.89
C GLY A 189 14.36 13.23 2.26
N ASN A 190 15.31 13.89 2.91
CA ASN A 190 15.12 14.63 4.15
C ASN A 190 14.94 16.15 3.94
N THR A 191 14.71 16.61 2.71
CA THR A 191 14.45 18.01 2.39
C THR A 191 12.95 18.26 2.25
N LEU A 192 12.45 19.35 2.84
CA LEU A 192 11.08 19.83 2.67
C LEU A 192 11.11 21.29 2.23
N THR A 193 10.46 21.60 1.11
CA THR A 193 10.33 22.95 0.57
C THR A 193 8.86 23.32 0.46
N THR A 194 8.51 24.54 0.89
CA THR A 194 7.18 25.12 0.75
C THR A 194 7.20 26.24 -0.28
N GLU A 195 6.12 26.36 -1.05
CA GLU A 195 5.94 27.40 -2.05
C GLU A 195 4.49 27.91 -1.99
N ILE A 196 4.30 29.23 -2.08
CA ILE A 196 2.97 29.84 -2.24
C ILE A 196 2.97 30.71 -3.49
N ASN A 197 1.97 30.50 -4.36
CA ASN A 197 1.80 31.19 -5.65
C ASN A 197 3.06 31.18 -6.54
N GLY A 198 3.85 30.11 -6.47
CA GLY A 198 5.06 29.92 -7.28
C GLY A 198 6.34 30.51 -6.67
N HIS A 199 6.28 31.02 -5.43
CA HIS A 199 7.44 31.57 -4.74
C HIS A 199 7.84 30.68 -3.57
N ALA A 200 9.12 30.31 -3.48
CA ALA A 200 9.66 29.52 -2.39
C ALA A 200 9.56 30.28 -1.07
N MET A 201 8.87 29.68 -0.10
CA MET A 201 8.58 30.27 1.19
C MET A 201 9.58 29.85 2.24
N ALA A 202 9.83 28.55 2.40
CA ALA A 202 10.83 28.04 3.33
C ALA A 202 11.40 26.69 2.85
N GLU A 203 12.58 26.35 3.33
CA GLU A 203 13.22 25.06 3.08
C GLU A 203 13.87 24.54 4.36
N ILE A 204 13.71 23.25 4.65
CA ILE A 204 14.46 22.57 5.70
C ILE A 204 15.19 21.36 5.13
N VAL A 205 16.38 21.10 5.65
CA VAL A 205 17.07 19.81 5.56
C VAL A 205 17.10 19.20 6.96
N ASP A 206 16.47 18.04 7.12
CA ASP A 206 16.36 17.37 8.42
C ASP A 206 17.40 16.24 8.54
N ALA A 207 18.57 16.57 9.05
CA ALA A 207 19.68 15.64 9.22
C ALA A 207 19.54 14.75 10.46
N ASP A 208 18.64 15.08 11.39
CA ASP A 208 18.32 14.30 12.59
C ASP A 208 17.74 12.93 12.23
N THR A 209 18.58 11.88 12.17
CA THR A 209 18.14 10.54 11.78
C THR A 209 17.21 9.88 12.79
N ASP A 210 17.24 10.33 14.04
CA ASP A 210 16.46 9.74 15.13
C ASP A 210 15.02 10.25 15.11
N ALA A 211 14.83 11.54 14.80
CA ALA A 211 13.51 12.13 14.78
C ALA A 211 12.91 12.26 13.38
N ARG A 212 13.71 12.45 12.33
CA ARG A 212 13.21 12.80 10.98
C ARG A 212 12.21 11.79 10.47
N ARG A 213 11.22 12.26 9.71
CA ARG A 213 10.26 11.38 9.05
C ARG A 213 10.43 11.40 7.54
N ARG A 214 10.58 10.20 6.98
CA ARG A 214 10.61 9.96 5.52
C ARG A 214 9.23 9.62 4.95
N SER A 215 8.25 9.32 5.81
CA SER A 215 6.87 9.04 5.43
C SER A 215 5.86 9.34 6.54
N GLY A 216 4.58 9.45 6.18
CA GLY A 216 3.48 9.64 7.12
C GLY A 216 2.21 10.18 6.45
N SER A 217 1.31 10.76 7.24
CA SER A 217 -0.01 11.19 6.78
C SER A 217 -0.01 12.58 6.15
N VAL A 218 -1.05 12.86 5.36
CA VAL A 218 -1.44 14.22 4.96
C VAL A 218 -2.71 14.60 5.71
N ALA A 219 -2.76 15.81 6.26
CA ALA A 219 -3.98 16.34 6.87
C ALA A 219 -4.09 17.86 6.78
N LEU A 220 -5.30 18.37 6.99
CA LEU A 220 -5.62 19.79 6.92
C LEU A 220 -6.06 20.30 8.29
N GLN A 221 -5.49 21.41 8.77
CA GLN A 221 -5.68 21.87 10.14
C GLN A 221 -6.87 22.82 10.33
N LEU A 222 -7.60 22.64 11.42
CA LEU A 222 -8.30 23.71 12.12
C LEU A 222 -7.58 24.01 13.44
N HIS A 223 -7.09 25.25 13.55
CA HIS A 223 -6.33 25.68 14.72
C HIS A 223 -7.28 26.11 15.84
N ARG A 224 -6.94 25.77 17.08
CA ARG A 224 -7.63 26.26 18.27
C ARG A 224 -7.45 27.78 18.39
N GLY A 225 -8.54 28.52 18.52
CA GLY A 225 -8.47 29.96 18.71
C GLY A 225 -9.79 30.64 18.41
N PRO A 226 -9.77 31.93 18.05
CA PRO A 226 -10.93 32.62 17.50
C PRO A 226 -11.56 31.85 16.33
N ALA A 227 -12.84 32.08 16.08
CA ALA A 227 -13.54 31.55 14.93
C ALA A 227 -12.74 31.75 13.63
N MET A 228 -12.65 30.69 12.83
CA MET A 228 -11.97 30.69 11.55
C MET A 228 -12.72 29.85 10.53
N LYS A 229 -12.53 30.18 9.26
CA LYS A 229 -12.95 29.33 8.14
C LYS A 229 -11.78 29.14 7.18
N VAL A 230 -11.53 27.91 6.77
CA VAL A 230 -10.52 27.58 5.75
C VAL A 230 -11.13 26.65 4.71
N GLN A 231 -10.75 26.84 3.45
CA GLN A 231 -11.20 26.00 2.34
C GLN A 231 -10.01 25.52 1.52
N PHE A 232 -10.05 24.25 1.13
CA PHE A 232 -9.05 23.61 0.30
C PHE A 232 -9.70 22.94 -0.91
N ARG A 233 -9.10 23.10 -2.10
CA ARG A 233 -9.53 22.41 -3.33
C ARG A 233 -8.35 22.11 -4.23
N ASN A 234 -8.59 21.39 -5.33
CA ASN A 234 -7.55 21.03 -6.29
C ASN A 234 -6.34 20.37 -5.62
N ILE A 235 -6.59 19.52 -4.61
CA ILE A 235 -5.55 18.83 -3.87
C ILE A 235 -5.03 17.67 -4.72
N ARG A 236 -3.79 17.77 -5.16
CA ARG A 236 -3.16 16.83 -6.06
C ARG A 236 -1.80 16.39 -5.54
N LEU A 237 -1.48 15.14 -5.81
CA LEU A 237 -0.28 14.46 -5.35
C LEU A 237 0.44 13.83 -6.54
N LYS A 238 1.77 13.94 -6.55
CA LYS A 238 2.64 13.18 -7.44
C LYS A 238 3.79 12.63 -6.61
N ARG A 239 4.05 11.33 -6.70
CA ARG A 239 5.18 10.72 -6.00
C ARG A 239 6.49 11.05 -6.70
N LEU A 240 7.54 11.23 -5.90
CA LEU A 240 8.90 11.41 -6.38
C LEU A 240 9.71 10.13 -6.10
N PRO A 241 10.70 9.81 -6.94
CA PRO A 241 11.64 8.73 -6.64
C PRO A 241 12.32 8.99 -5.29
N LEU A 242 12.42 7.95 -4.44
CA LEU A 242 13.03 8.06 -3.12
C LEU A 242 14.55 8.29 -3.20
N GLY A 243 15.18 7.89 -4.29
CA GLY A 243 16.61 8.06 -4.53
C GLY A 243 17.46 7.04 -3.77
N ASP A 244 17.58 7.23 -2.46
CA ASP A 244 18.42 6.41 -1.56
C ASP A 244 17.73 5.13 -1.07
N LEU A 245 16.41 5.09 -1.06
CA LEU A 245 15.61 3.95 -0.60
C LEU A 245 14.90 3.24 -1.74
N LYS A 246 14.70 1.93 -1.58
CA LYS A 246 13.84 1.10 -2.43
C LYS A 246 12.43 1.06 -1.86
N LYS A 247 11.43 1.48 -2.63
CA LYS A 247 10.04 1.41 -2.19
C LYS A 247 9.39 0.08 -2.55
N VAL A 248 8.88 -0.61 -1.54
CA VAL A 248 8.02 -1.78 -1.70
C VAL A 248 6.58 -1.40 -1.39
N VAL A 249 5.70 -1.51 -2.38
CA VAL A 249 4.26 -1.43 -2.17
C VAL A 249 3.76 -2.82 -1.81
N TYR A 250 3.23 -2.99 -0.60
CA TYR A 250 2.73 -4.28 -0.11
C TYR A 250 1.20 -4.24 -0.06
N VAL A 251 0.52 -4.95 -0.94
CA VAL A 251 -0.94 -5.01 -1.01
C VAL A 251 -1.45 -6.24 -0.25
N ALA A 252 -2.23 -6.00 0.80
CA ALA A 252 -2.98 -7.03 1.51
C ALA A 252 -4.38 -7.17 0.92
N GLY A 253 -4.84 -8.40 0.70
CA GLY A 253 -6.22 -8.69 0.32
C GLY A 253 -7.22 -8.38 1.43
N THR A 254 -8.51 -8.53 1.12
CA THR A 254 -9.57 -8.44 2.14
C THR A 254 -9.51 -9.63 3.12
N PRO A 255 -9.98 -9.47 4.36
CA PRO A 255 -10.10 -10.57 5.32
C PRO A 255 -10.82 -11.80 4.74
N SER A 256 -10.25 -12.98 4.96
CA SER A 256 -10.85 -14.26 4.57
C SER A 256 -10.42 -15.38 5.51
N HIS A 257 -11.05 -16.56 5.41
CA HIS A 257 -10.75 -17.73 6.24
C HIS A 257 -10.97 -17.50 7.76
N PRO A 258 -10.89 -18.58 8.58
CA PRO A 258 -10.91 -18.45 10.04
C PRO A 258 -9.72 -17.66 10.59
N PRO A 259 -9.79 -17.18 11.86
CA PRO A 259 -8.67 -16.53 12.51
C PRO A 259 -7.39 -17.36 12.44
N ARG A 260 -6.24 -16.68 12.31
CA ARG A 260 -4.88 -17.23 12.13
C ARG A 260 -4.59 -17.84 10.76
N MET A 261 -5.57 -17.89 9.87
CA MET A 261 -5.41 -18.32 8.48
C MET A 261 -5.67 -17.15 7.54
N HIS A 262 -4.84 -16.93 6.52
CA HIS A 262 -5.00 -15.82 5.57
C HIS A 262 -5.14 -14.47 6.28
N GLU A 263 -4.23 -14.19 7.21
CA GLU A 263 -4.14 -12.90 7.91
C GLU A 263 -3.37 -11.91 7.03
N HIS A 264 -4.02 -11.44 5.97
CA HIS A 264 -3.36 -10.64 4.94
C HIS A 264 -2.89 -9.29 5.49
N ASN A 265 -3.76 -8.57 6.23
CA ASN A 265 -3.39 -7.25 6.74
C ASN A 265 -2.35 -7.36 7.85
N ALA A 266 -2.47 -8.36 8.73
CA ALA A 266 -1.50 -8.60 9.79
C ALA A 266 -0.12 -8.97 9.21
N GLY A 267 -0.10 -9.87 8.22
CA GLY A 267 1.13 -10.29 7.53
C GLY A 267 1.84 -9.14 6.83
N ALA A 268 1.10 -8.32 6.07
CA ALA A 268 1.65 -7.13 5.41
C ALA A 268 2.24 -6.12 6.39
N GLN A 269 1.53 -5.84 7.49
CA GLN A 269 2.01 -4.90 8.52
C GLN A 269 3.22 -5.45 9.28
N LEU A 270 3.25 -6.75 9.58
CA LEU A 270 4.39 -7.39 10.23
C LEU A 270 5.63 -7.36 9.34
N ALA A 271 5.49 -7.73 8.05
CA ALA A 271 6.59 -7.67 7.10
C ALA A 271 7.11 -6.24 6.93
N ALA A 272 6.20 -5.26 6.82
CA ALA A 272 6.56 -3.85 6.74
C ALA A 272 7.31 -3.37 7.99
N LYS A 273 6.82 -3.71 9.19
CA LYS A 273 7.48 -3.40 10.46
C LYS A 273 8.89 -3.97 10.50
N LEU A 274 9.04 -5.27 10.23
CA LEU A 274 10.34 -5.95 10.32
C LEU A 274 11.36 -5.35 9.34
N LEU A 275 10.95 -5.08 8.09
CA LEU A 275 11.85 -4.51 7.09
C LEU A 275 12.18 -3.04 7.37
N ASN A 276 11.18 -2.22 7.72
CA ASN A 276 11.41 -0.80 8.00
C ASN A 276 12.25 -0.58 9.26
N GLU A 277 12.10 -1.41 10.30
CA GLU A 277 12.86 -1.27 11.55
C GLU A 277 14.29 -1.82 11.46
N ASN A 278 14.55 -2.81 10.60
CA ASN A 278 15.84 -3.51 10.57
C ASN A 278 16.67 -3.25 9.30
N HIS A 279 16.05 -2.74 8.22
CA HIS A 279 16.69 -2.44 6.93
C HIS A 279 16.15 -1.12 6.33
N GLY A 280 15.63 -0.22 7.18
CA GLY A 280 15.01 1.05 6.78
C GLY A 280 15.97 2.06 6.13
N ASP A 281 17.26 1.79 6.18
CA ASP A 281 18.32 2.52 5.46
C ASP A 281 18.40 2.16 3.97
N GLN A 282 17.76 1.06 3.56
CA GLN A 282 17.76 0.56 2.17
C GLN A 282 16.35 0.39 1.59
N VAL A 283 15.35 0.11 2.43
CA VAL A 283 13.98 -0.18 1.96
C VAL A 283 12.93 0.61 2.75
N LEU A 284 11.89 1.04 2.04
CA LEU A 284 10.65 1.53 2.63
C LEU A 284 9.49 0.66 2.16
N VAL A 285 8.92 -0.11 3.07
CA VAL A 285 7.77 -0.98 2.81
C VAL A 285 6.49 -0.30 3.28
N VAL A 286 5.55 -0.11 2.35
CA VAL A 286 4.29 0.60 2.58
C VAL A 286 3.12 -0.39 2.39
N PRO A 287 2.45 -0.80 3.48
CA PRO A 287 1.30 -1.67 3.39
C PRO A 287 0.04 -0.89 2.98
N TYR A 288 -0.68 -1.41 1.98
CA TYR A 288 -2.03 -1.02 1.60
C TYR A 288 -2.98 -2.16 1.94
N LEU A 289 -3.99 -1.85 2.74
CA LEU A 289 -4.84 -2.84 3.39
C LEU A 289 -6.18 -3.00 2.69
N ASN A 290 -6.77 -4.20 2.82
CA ASN A 290 -8.13 -4.52 2.38
C ASN A 290 -8.38 -4.39 0.86
N GLY A 291 -7.43 -4.84 0.05
CA GLY A 291 -7.55 -4.93 -1.40
C GLY A 291 -6.70 -3.90 -2.13
N TRP A 292 -7.06 -3.64 -3.39
CA TRP A 292 -6.28 -2.76 -4.25
C TRP A 292 -6.21 -1.33 -3.67
N PRO A 293 -5.05 -0.66 -3.67
CA PRO A 293 -4.90 0.68 -3.12
C PRO A 293 -5.94 1.67 -3.67
N ARG A 294 -6.58 2.40 -2.76
CA ARG A 294 -7.44 3.55 -3.10
C ARG A 294 -6.62 4.78 -3.51
N ASP A 295 -5.41 4.91 -2.96
CA ASP A 295 -4.41 5.87 -3.40
C ASP A 295 -3.98 5.58 -4.84
N ALA A 296 -4.48 6.38 -5.78
CA ALA A 296 -4.13 6.27 -7.20
C ALA A 296 -2.63 6.50 -7.48
N SER A 297 -1.91 7.17 -6.57
CA SER A 297 -0.48 7.43 -6.71
C SER A 297 0.42 6.32 -6.16
N ALA A 298 -0.16 5.29 -5.50
CA ALA A 298 0.57 4.33 -4.67
C ALA A 298 1.80 3.71 -5.36
N PHE A 299 1.71 3.47 -6.67
CA PHE A 299 2.71 2.76 -7.45
C PHE A 299 3.70 3.66 -8.23
N GLN A 300 3.53 4.98 -8.20
CA GLN A 300 4.33 5.90 -9.04
C GLN A 300 5.84 5.79 -8.77
N ASN A 301 6.24 5.69 -7.50
CA ASN A 301 7.64 5.56 -7.10
C ASN A 301 8.00 4.15 -6.57
N ALA A 302 7.23 3.12 -6.94
CA ALA A 302 7.50 1.75 -6.48
C ALA A 302 8.72 1.13 -7.21
N ASP A 303 9.62 0.51 -6.45
CA ASP A 303 10.65 -0.40 -6.96
C ASP A 303 10.17 -1.86 -6.96
N ALA A 304 9.26 -2.21 -6.06
CA ALA A 304 8.59 -3.51 -6.04
C ALA A 304 7.12 -3.42 -5.60
N LEU A 305 6.34 -4.40 -6.05
CA LEU A 305 4.98 -4.72 -5.64
C LEU A 305 4.96 -6.14 -5.08
N VAL A 306 4.40 -6.29 -3.87
CA VAL A 306 4.12 -7.57 -3.24
C VAL A 306 2.62 -7.66 -2.99
N ILE A 307 1.99 -8.79 -3.34
CA ILE A 307 0.58 -9.03 -3.04
C ILE A 307 0.45 -10.28 -2.17
N GLN A 308 -0.21 -10.12 -1.02
CA GLN A 308 -0.63 -11.21 -0.15
C GLN A 308 -2.16 -11.17 -0.03
N SER A 309 -2.83 -12.11 -0.68
CA SER A 309 -4.29 -12.09 -0.78
C SER A 309 -4.84 -13.47 -1.10
N ASP A 310 -6.17 -13.55 -1.19
CA ASP A 310 -6.82 -14.64 -1.91
C ASP A 310 -6.58 -14.53 -3.42
N GLY A 311 -6.81 -15.65 -4.13
CA GLY A 311 -6.67 -15.76 -5.57
C GLY A 311 -7.98 -15.65 -6.36
N GLY A 312 -7.92 -16.04 -7.63
CA GLY A 312 -9.05 -16.03 -8.55
C GLY A 312 -9.66 -14.62 -8.72
N PRO A 313 -10.98 -14.48 -8.89
CA PRO A 313 -11.64 -13.17 -9.00
C PRO A 313 -11.55 -12.28 -7.75
N ARG A 314 -11.10 -12.81 -6.60
CA ARG A 314 -10.88 -12.06 -5.36
C ARG A 314 -9.46 -11.49 -5.26
N HIS A 315 -8.59 -11.83 -6.21
CA HIS A 315 -7.25 -11.27 -6.28
C HIS A 315 -7.31 -9.73 -6.51
N PRO A 316 -6.65 -8.89 -5.70
CA PRO A 316 -6.73 -7.43 -5.81
C PRO A 316 -6.38 -6.87 -7.19
N ALA A 317 -5.43 -7.51 -7.88
CA ALA A 317 -5.01 -7.14 -9.23
C ALA A 317 -5.86 -7.71 -10.38
N TYR A 318 -6.90 -8.52 -10.10
CA TYR A 318 -7.66 -9.23 -11.14
C TYR A 318 -8.21 -8.30 -12.24
N TRP A 319 -8.70 -7.12 -11.84
CA TRP A 319 -9.23 -6.08 -12.73
C TRP A 319 -8.23 -4.95 -13.03
N ARG A 320 -6.94 -5.20 -12.80
CA ARG A 320 -5.85 -4.21 -12.87
C ARG A 320 -4.63 -4.75 -13.61
N LEU A 321 -4.83 -5.66 -14.56
CA LEU A 321 -3.74 -6.32 -15.29
C LEU A 321 -2.85 -5.30 -16.01
N ARG A 322 -3.44 -4.27 -16.63
CA ARG A 322 -2.69 -3.19 -17.28
C ARG A 322 -1.75 -2.45 -16.35
N GLN A 323 -2.11 -2.30 -15.07
CA GLN A 323 -1.21 -1.72 -14.09
C GLN A 323 -0.06 -2.69 -13.76
N ILE A 324 -0.34 -3.99 -13.61
CA ILE A 324 0.71 -5.00 -13.38
C ILE A 324 1.69 -5.03 -14.56
N GLU A 325 1.19 -5.01 -15.80
CA GLU A 325 2.00 -4.94 -17.02
C GLU A 325 2.84 -3.67 -17.06
N TYR A 326 2.22 -2.51 -16.81
CA TYR A 326 2.94 -1.23 -16.76
C TYR A 326 4.08 -1.22 -15.71
N LEU A 327 3.84 -1.79 -14.53
CA LEU A 327 4.87 -1.91 -13.50
C LEU A 327 5.97 -2.88 -13.93
N ARG A 328 5.59 -4.06 -14.43
CA ARG A 328 6.52 -5.09 -14.94
C ARG A 328 7.44 -4.52 -16.02
N ASP A 329 6.87 -3.83 -17.01
CA ASP A 329 7.58 -3.30 -18.19
C ASP A 329 8.54 -2.15 -17.84
N ARG A 330 8.30 -1.51 -16.69
CA ARG A 330 9.23 -0.54 -16.09
C ARG A 330 10.33 -1.17 -15.25
N GLY A 331 10.35 -2.49 -15.14
CA GLY A 331 11.32 -3.22 -14.33
C GLY A 331 11.01 -3.21 -12.82
N VAL A 332 9.79 -2.85 -12.41
CA VAL A 332 9.32 -3.01 -11.02
C VAL A 332 9.29 -4.51 -10.69
N GLY A 333 9.79 -4.86 -9.52
CA GLY A 333 9.74 -6.22 -9.00
C GLY A 333 8.32 -6.65 -8.66
N ILE A 334 7.87 -7.84 -9.06
CA ILE A 334 6.50 -8.31 -8.76
C ILE A 334 6.54 -9.63 -7.98
N GLY A 335 5.94 -9.65 -6.79
CA GLY A 335 5.89 -10.80 -5.88
C GLY A 335 4.48 -11.19 -5.49
N MET A 336 4.21 -12.50 -5.44
CA MET A 336 2.91 -13.05 -5.03
C MET A 336 3.08 -14.06 -3.90
N LEU A 337 2.27 -13.89 -2.85
CA LEU A 337 2.31 -14.69 -1.63
C LEU A 337 1.02 -15.50 -1.46
N HIS A 338 1.20 -16.78 -1.14
CA HIS A 338 0.14 -17.75 -0.90
C HIS A 338 -0.85 -17.81 -2.07
N TYR A 339 -2.15 -17.65 -1.79
CA TYR A 339 -3.22 -17.71 -2.77
C TYR A 339 -3.17 -16.59 -3.82
N ALA A 340 -2.37 -15.53 -3.62
CA ALA A 340 -2.11 -14.54 -4.65
C ALA A 340 -1.36 -15.10 -5.88
N VAL A 341 -0.75 -16.29 -5.77
CA VAL A 341 -0.16 -16.98 -6.93
C VAL A 341 -1.20 -17.58 -7.88
N GLU A 342 -2.50 -17.44 -7.61
CA GLU A 342 -3.60 -17.92 -8.43
C GLU A 342 -4.48 -16.79 -8.95
N MET A 343 -4.68 -16.75 -10.27
CA MET A 343 -5.84 -16.11 -10.88
C MET A 343 -6.62 -17.15 -11.69
N THR A 344 -7.62 -16.72 -12.46
CA THR A 344 -8.31 -17.61 -13.41
C THR A 344 -7.40 -17.96 -14.58
N PRO A 345 -7.64 -19.08 -15.29
CA PRO A 345 -6.98 -19.36 -16.56
C PRO A 345 -7.08 -18.20 -17.57
N ASP A 346 -6.23 -18.26 -18.60
CA ASP A 346 -6.11 -17.29 -19.70
C ASP A 346 -5.31 -16.02 -19.38
N GLU A 347 -5.86 -14.84 -19.68
CA GLU A 347 -5.15 -13.55 -19.68
C GLU A 347 -4.59 -13.20 -18.29
N THR A 348 -5.37 -13.42 -17.24
CA THR A 348 -5.02 -13.10 -15.85
C THR A 348 -3.83 -13.96 -15.39
N ASN A 349 -3.89 -15.28 -15.54
CA ASN A 349 -2.76 -16.14 -15.15
C ASN A 349 -1.52 -15.98 -16.05
N THR A 350 -1.72 -15.65 -17.33
CA THR A 350 -0.62 -15.38 -18.25
C THR A 350 0.11 -14.09 -17.87
N THR A 351 -0.63 -13.05 -17.47
CA THR A 351 -0.05 -11.82 -16.91
C THR A 351 0.75 -12.14 -15.65
N LEU A 352 0.22 -12.97 -14.75
CA LEU A 352 0.90 -13.36 -13.52
C LEU A 352 2.23 -14.05 -13.81
N ILE A 353 2.21 -15.11 -14.64
CA ILE A 353 3.42 -15.86 -15.02
C ILE A 353 4.46 -14.97 -15.71
N SER A 354 4.03 -14.04 -16.55
CA SER A 354 4.96 -13.09 -17.19
C SER A 354 5.70 -12.20 -16.18
N ALA A 355 5.08 -11.92 -15.02
CA ALA A 355 5.62 -11.06 -13.98
C ALA A 355 6.43 -11.85 -12.93
N THR A 356 5.96 -13.03 -12.53
CA THR A 356 6.50 -13.82 -11.41
C THR A 356 7.22 -15.10 -11.84
N GLY A 357 7.12 -15.50 -13.11
CA GLY A 357 7.70 -16.72 -13.66
C GLY A 357 6.86 -17.99 -13.47
N GLY A 358 5.83 -17.95 -12.63
CA GLY A 358 5.00 -19.10 -12.32
C GLY A 358 3.70 -18.72 -11.62
N ALA A 359 2.70 -19.59 -11.71
CA ALA A 359 1.42 -19.41 -11.06
C ALA A 359 0.73 -20.76 -10.81
N PHE A 360 -0.23 -20.76 -9.89
CA PHE A 360 -1.19 -21.85 -9.75
C PHE A 360 -2.08 -21.89 -11.00
N GLU A 361 -2.36 -23.07 -11.53
CA GLU A 361 -3.28 -23.24 -12.66
C GLU A 361 -4.38 -24.22 -12.29
N ILE A 362 -5.64 -23.77 -12.38
CA ILE A 362 -6.82 -24.57 -12.06
C ILE A 362 -6.83 -25.84 -12.93
N ASN A 363 -7.19 -26.97 -12.33
CA ASN A 363 -7.14 -28.33 -12.91
C ASN A 363 -5.72 -28.89 -13.17
N LYS A 364 -4.66 -28.13 -12.89
CA LYS A 364 -3.26 -28.58 -12.98
C LYS A 364 -2.61 -28.65 -11.61
N SER A 365 -2.64 -27.54 -10.89
CA SER A 365 -2.00 -27.36 -9.60
C SER A 365 -2.89 -27.85 -8.45
N VAL A 366 -2.29 -28.09 -7.28
CA VAL A 366 -2.99 -28.61 -6.09
C VAL A 366 -2.61 -27.86 -4.83
N ASN A 367 -3.52 -27.78 -3.86
CA ASN A 367 -3.34 -27.06 -2.58
C ASN A 367 -3.61 -27.90 -1.30
N PRO A 368 -2.87 -28.99 -1.04
CA PRO A 368 -3.01 -29.73 0.20
C PRO A 368 -2.28 -29.05 1.38
N HIS A 369 -2.70 -29.37 2.61
CA HIS A 369 -1.93 -29.07 3.83
C HIS A 369 -0.97 -30.21 4.14
N TRP A 370 0.33 -29.91 4.31
CA TRP A 370 1.34 -30.92 4.62
C TRP A 370 2.62 -30.31 5.24
N ASP A 371 3.42 -31.16 5.91
CA ASP A 371 4.74 -30.81 6.44
C ASP A 371 5.79 -30.89 5.32
N ALA A 372 6.15 -29.74 4.74
CA ALA A 372 7.17 -29.68 3.70
C ALA A 372 8.56 -29.60 4.34
N ARG A 373 9.50 -30.41 3.82
CA ARG A 373 10.90 -30.45 4.28
C ARG A 373 11.82 -29.84 3.22
N PHE A 374 12.63 -28.88 3.64
CA PHE A 374 13.57 -28.14 2.78
C PHE A 374 15.01 -28.43 3.21
N ASP A 375 15.50 -29.62 2.87
CA ASP A 375 16.85 -30.07 3.25
C ASP A 375 17.98 -29.44 2.42
N LYS A 376 17.64 -28.94 1.24
CA LYS A 376 18.58 -28.36 0.27
C LYS A 376 18.09 -27.00 -0.18
N LEU A 377 19.01 -26.04 -0.19
CA LEU A 377 18.76 -24.67 -0.62
C LEU A 377 19.74 -24.36 -1.77
N PRO A 378 19.31 -23.62 -2.80
CA PRO A 378 20.18 -23.27 -3.92
C PRO A 378 21.20 -22.19 -3.53
N ASP A 379 22.25 -22.07 -4.33
CA ASP A 379 23.12 -20.89 -4.31
C ASP A 379 22.42 -19.74 -5.05
N HIS A 380 21.55 -19.04 -4.33
CA HIS A 380 20.81 -17.88 -4.83
C HIS A 380 20.71 -16.81 -3.73
N PRO A 381 20.76 -15.50 -4.04
CA PRO A 381 20.63 -14.44 -3.04
C PRO A 381 19.41 -14.61 -2.12
N VAL A 382 18.27 -15.03 -2.66
CA VAL A 382 17.05 -15.25 -1.86
C VAL A 382 17.19 -16.36 -0.80
N ALA A 383 18.09 -17.33 -1.01
CA ALA A 383 18.36 -18.41 -0.07
C ALA A 383 19.47 -18.08 0.96
N ARG A 384 20.13 -16.92 0.88
CA ARG A 384 21.22 -16.53 1.78
C ARG A 384 20.77 -16.50 3.25
N GLY A 385 21.61 -17.06 4.11
CA GLY A 385 21.36 -17.18 5.55
C GLY A 385 20.25 -18.14 5.97
N VAL A 386 19.52 -18.75 5.05
CA VAL A 386 18.44 -19.69 5.36
C VAL A 386 19.06 -21.05 5.67
N LYS A 387 18.63 -21.68 6.76
CA LYS A 387 19.03 -23.04 7.16
C LYS A 387 17.96 -24.05 6.73
N PRO A 388 18.30 -25.35 6.62
CA PRO A 388 17.29 -26.39 6.43
C PRO A 388 16.20 -26.36 7.51
N PHE A 389 14.94 -26.46 7.09
CA PHE A 389 13.79 -26.44 7.98
C PHE A 389 12.64 -27.29 7.43
N ASN A 390 11.67 -27.59 8.29
CA ASN A 390 10.38 -28.14 7.90
C ASN A 390 9.26 -27.35 8.53
N ILE A 391 8.11 -27.28 7.85
CA ILE A 391 6.96 -26.53 8.36
C ILE A 391 5.66 -26.98 7.69
N VAL A 392 4.60 -27.02 8.49
CA VAL A 392 3.25 -27.27 8.01
C VAL A 392 2.65 -25.98 7.45
N ASP A 393 2.16 -26.04 6.21
CA ASP A 393 1.43 -24.97 5.54
C ASP A 393 0.46 -25.60 4.51
N GLU A 394 -0.35 -24.79 3.85
CA GLU A 394 -1.09 -25.20 2.65
C GLU A 394 -0.19 -24.99 1.42
N TRP A 395 0.78 -25.88 1.24
CA TRP A 395 1.79 -25.74 0.20
C TRP A 395 1.27 -26.17 -1.16
N TYR A 396 1.20 -25.22 -2.10
CA TYR A 396 0.72 -25.49 -3.46
C TYR A 396 1.83 -26.05 -4.34
N PHE A 397 1.50 -27.01 -5.20
CA PHE A 397 2.46 -27.59 -6.14
C PHE A 397 1.85 -28.02 -7.47
N ASN A 398 2.70 -28.59 -8.36
CA ASN A 398 2.42 -28.77 -9.78
C ASN A 398 2.06 -27.46 -10.48
N MET A 399 2.85 -26.42 -10.19
CA MET A 399 2.65 -25.05 -10.68
C MET A 399 2.84 -24.96 -12.20
N ARG A 400 2.16 -24.01 -12.85
CA ARG A 400 2.44 -23.64 -14.24
C ARG A 400 3.56 -22.60 -14.25
N PHE A 401 4.72 -22.97 -14.79
CA PHE A 401 5.85 -22.06 -14.98
C PHE A 401 5.87 -21.49 -16.40
N ALA A 402 6.67 -20.43 -16.60
CA ALA A 402 7.09 -19.99 -17.92
C ALA A 402 7.64 -21.18 -18.73
N GLU A 403 7.49 -21.14 -20.06
CA GLU A 403 7.88 -22.24 -20.94
C GLU A 403 9.34 -22.66 -20.71
N GLY A 404 9.55 -23.95 -20.44
CA GLY A 404 10.87 -24.52 -20.13
C GLY A 404 11.52 -23.95 -18.86
N MET A 405 10.75 -23.32 -17.97
CA MET A 405 11.24 -22.58 -16.80
C MET A 405 12.26 -21.49 -17.16
N LYS A 406 12.17 -20.93 -18.37
CA LYS A 406 13.12 -19.92 -18.83
C LYS A 406 13.11 -18.69 -17.90
N GLY A 407 14.27 -18.37 -17.34
CA GLY A 407 14.44 -17.27 -16.40
C GLY A 407 13.93 -17.55 -14.98
N VAL A 408 13.41 -18.75 -14.72
CA VAL A 408 12.84 -19.15 -13.43
C VAL A 408 13.81 -20.04 -12.67
N SER A 409 14.07 -19.71 -11.41
CA SER A 409 14.89 -20.53 -10.51
C SER A 409 14.09 -20.95 -9.27
N PRO A 410 13.93 -22.25 -9.00
CA PRO A 410 13.36 -22.72 -7.73
C PRO A 410 14.23 -22.29 -6.55
N VAL A 411 13.59 -21.82 -5.47
CA VAL A 411 14.23 -21.47 -4.21
C VAL A 411 13.93 -22.51 -3.14
N LEU A 412 12.66 -22.90 -2.99
CA LEU A 412 12.24 -23.97 -2.10
C LEU A 412 11.59 -25.09 -2.90
N SER A 413 12.08 -26.31 -2.69
CA SER A 413 11.53 -27.52 -3.29
C SER A 413 11.41 -28.62 -2.24
N ALA A 414 10.29 -29.34 -2.24
CA ALA A 414 10.02 -30.42 -1.32
C ALA A 414 9.35 -31.59 -2.05
N VAL A 415 9.52 -32.81 -1.52
CA VAL A 415 8.85 -34.00 -2.06
C VAL A 415 7.52 -34.18 -1.33
N PRO A 416 6.37 -34.01 -2.00
CA PRO A 416 5.07 -34.21 -1.36
C PRO A 416 4.88 -35.69 -0.98
N PRO A 417 4.34 -35.97 0.22
CA PRO A 417 4.01 -37.33 0.64
C PRO A 417 2.69 -37.79 0.01
N ASP A 418 2.40 -39.09 0.04
CA ASP A 418 1.27 -39.67 -0.71
C ASP A 418 -0.10 -39.17 -0.20
N GLU A 419 -0.15 -38.82 1.09
CA GLU A 419 -1.34 -38.31 1.77
C GLU A 419 -1.85 -36.98 1.17
N THR A 420 -0.98 -36.24 0.48
CA THR A 420 -1.36 -35.02 -0.25
C THR A 420 -2.38 -35.30 -1.36
N MET A 421 -2.47 -36.54 -1.85
CA MET A 421 -3.36 -36.98 -2.92
C MET A 421 -4.61 -37.72 -2.39
N SER A 422 -4.96 -37.55 -1.11
CA SER A 422 -6.12 -38.22 -0.49
C SER A 422 -7.48 -37.75 -1.02
N ARG A 423 -7.57 -36.51 -1.51
CA ARG A 423 -8.80 -35.97 -2.13
C ARG A 423 -9.01 -36.54 -3.53
N PRO A 424 -10.26 -36.70 -4.03
CA PRO A 424 -10.53 -37.00 -5.43
C PRO A 424 -9.98 -35.93 -6.39
N ASP A 425 -9.86 -36.28 -7.67
CA ASP A 425 -9.49 -35.31 -8.71
C ASP A 425 -10.50 -34.17 -8.80
N GLY A 426 -10.00 -32.97 -9.06
CA GLY A 426 -10.78 -31.74 -9.05
C GLY A 426 -9.91 -30.50 -9.25
N GLU A 427 -10.56 -29.35 -9.32
CA GLU A 427 -9.98 -28.06 -9.70
C GLU A 427 -8.70 -27.70 -8.92
N HIS A 428 -8.63 -28.03 -7.63
CA HIS A 428 -7.49 -27.76 -6.74
C HIS A 428 -6.97 -29.00 -5.98
N SER A 429 -7.52 -30.18 -6.26
CA SER A 429 -7.31 -31.37 -5.41
C SER A 429 -6.56 -32.51 -6.08
N GLY A 430 -6.49 -32.54 -7.41
CA GLY A 430 -5.69 -33.53 -8.11
C GLY A 430 -6.10 -33.76 -9.57
N ASN A 431 -5.19 -34.40 -10.30
CA ASN A 431 -5.39 -34.96 -11.63
C ASN A 431 -4.42 -36.17 -11.81
N PRO A 432 -4.56 -36.98 -12.87
CA PRO A 432 -3.69 -38.14 -13.07
C PRO A 432 -2.19 -37.82 -13.19
N GLU A 433 -1.83 -36.64 -13.72
CA GLU A 433 -0.45 -36.21 -13.88
C GLU A 433 0.20 -35.93 -12.52
N VAL A 434 -0.42 -35.09 -11.68
CA VAL A 434 0.13 -34.76 -10.36
C VAL A 434 0.21 -35.99 -9.45
N ARG A 435 -0.78 -36.91 -9.51
CA ARG A 435 -0.72 -38.17 -8.77
C ARG A 435 0.49 -39.02 -9.15
N LYS A 436 0.77 -39.11 -10.45
CA LYS A 436 1.95 -39.82 -10.94
C LYS A 436 3.24 -39.17 -10.43
N MET A 437 3.34 -37.84 -10.45
CA MET A 437 4.50 -37.10 -9.93
C MET A 437 4.73 -37.37 -8.43
N VAL A 438 3.67 -37.39 -7.62
CA VAL A 438 3.75 -37.70 -6.19
C VAL A 438 4.21 -39.15 -5.98
N ALA A 439 3.62 -40.11 -6.69
CA ALA A 439 4.01 -41.52 -6.61
C ALA A 439 5.47 -41.77 -7.02
N GLU A 440 5.98 -41.01 -7.97
CA GLU A 440 7.38 -41.05 -8.43
C GLU A 440 8.34 -40.25 -7.53
N ARG A 441 7.84 -39.64 -6.44
CA ARG A 441 8.62 -38.82 -5.49
C ARG A 441 9.35 -37.65 -6.16
N LEU A 442 8.75 -37.06 -7.18
CA LEU A 442 9.33 -35.91 -7.88
C LEU A 442 9.28 -34.66 -6.99
N PRO A 443 10.42 -33.97 -6.75
CA PRO A 443 10.42 -32.71 -6.02
C PRO A 443 9.53 -31.67 -6.68
N GLN A 444 8.81 -30.91 -5.86
CA GLN A 444 7.91 -29.86 -6.29
C GLN A 444 8.38 -28.49 -5.81
N HIS A 445 8.25 -27.47 -6.66
CA HIS A 445 8.73 -26.12 -6.38
C HIS A 445 7.61 -25.27 -5.76
N VAL A 446 7.82 -24.81 -4.52
CA VAL A 446 6.83 -24.07 -3.71
C VAL A 446 7.26 -22.62 -3.44
N CYS A 447 8.51 -22.30 -3.75
CA CYS A 447 9.02 -20.94 -3.86
C CYS A 447 9.94 -20.86 -5.08
N TRP A 448 9.78 -19.82 -5.89
CA TRP A 448 10.62 -19.58 -7.05
C TRP A 448 10.82 -18.08 -7.24
N VAL A 449 11.89 -17.76 -7.96
CA VAL A 449 12.17 -16.41 -8.45
C VAL A 449 12.24 -16.42 -9.96
N THR A 450 12.00 -15.25 -10.57
CA THR A 450 12.24 -15.01 -11.98
C THR A 450 13.13 -13.80 -12.17
N GLU A 451 14.10 -13.91 -13.07
CA GLU A 451 14.83 -12.77 -13.61
C GLU A 451 14.55 -12.71 -15.12
N ARG A 452 13.94 -11.60 -15.54
CA ARG A 452 13.53 -11.35 -16.91
C ARG A 452 14.72 -10.75 -17.69
N ALA A 453 14.71 -10.91 -19.01
CA ALA A 453 15.79 -10.43 -19.88
C ALA A 453 15.98 -8.90 -19.83
N ASP A 454 14.97 -8.15 -19.40
CA ASP A 454 15.00 -6.70 -19.18
C ASP A 454 15.58 -6.30 -17.80
N GLY A 455 16.05 -7.27 -17.01
CA GLY A 455 16.55 -7.05 -15.64
C GLY A 455 15.45 -6.85 -14.60
N GLY A 456 14.19 -7.06 -14.99
CA GLY A 456 13.07 -7.10 -14.08
C GLY A 456 13.05 -8.39 -13.26
N ARG A 457 12.62 -8.30 -11.99
CA ARG A 457 12.58 -9.44 -11.06
C ARG A 457 11.17 -9.78 -10.65
N GLY A 458 10.95 -11.02 -10.22
CA GLY A 458 9.68 -11.42 -9.62
C GLY A 458 9.83 -12.69 -8.79
N PHE A 459 8.82 -13.00 -7.99
CA PHE A 459 8.81 -14.25 -7.22
C PHE A 459 7.39 -14.74 -6.96
N GLY A 460 7.27 -16.04 -6.69
CA GLY A 460 6.08 -16.63 -6.11
C GLY A 460 6.44 -17.53 -4.94
N PHE A 461 5.57 -17.53 -3.93
CA PHE A 461 5.74 -18.30 -2.71
C PHE A 461 4.38 -18.81 -2.24
N THR A 462 4.22 -20.13 -2.12
CA THR A 462 2.89 -20.72 -1.89
C THR A 462 2.54 -20.88 -0.42
N GLY A 463 3.47 -20.66 0.51
CA GLY A 463 3.20 -20.65 1.95
C GLY A 463 2.54 -19.35 2.42
N LEU A 464 2.32 -19.22 3.73
CA LEU A 464 1.54 -18.16 4.43
C LEU A 464 0.03 -18.42 4.48
N HIS A 465 -0.40 -19.68 4.43
CA HIS A 465 -1.75 -20.02 4.88
C HIS A 465 -1.90 -19.70 6.36
N PHE A 466 -0.95 -20.17 7.18
CA PHE A 466 -0.93 -19.95 8.63
C PHE A 466 -0.09 -18.72 9.00
N HIS A 467 -0.70 -17.76 9.68
CA HIS A 467 -0.02 -16.54 10.12
C HIS A 467 1.14 -16.83 11.09
N ASP A 468 0.98 -17.86 11.91
CA ASP A 468 1.96 -18.30 12.91
C ASP A 468 3.32 -18.70 12.30
N ASN A 469 3.36 -19.04 11.01
CA ASN A 469 4.59 -19.40 10.32
C ASN A 469 5.59 -18.24 10.22
N TRP A 470 5.15 -16.98 10.42
CA TRP A 470 6.06 -15.83 10.61
C TRP A 470 7.00 -16.01 11.81
N ALA A 471 6.67 -16.85 12.81
CA ALA A 471 7.54 -17.15 13.94
C ALA A 471 8.76 -18.02 13.56
N ASN A 472 8.71 -18.76 12.44
CA ASN A 472 9.85 -19.55 11.98
C ASN A 472 10.85 -18.64 11.26
N ASP A 473 12.09 -18.59 11.77
CA ASP A 473 13.12 -17.67 11.27
C ASP A 473 13.54 -17.93 9.82
N ASP A 474 13.66 -19.19 9.42
CA ASP A 474 14.11 -19.56 8.08
C ASP A 474 13.01 -19.37 7.04
N PHE A 475 11.76 -19.71 7.38
CA PHE A 475 10.58 -19.41 6.58
C PHE A 475 10.42 -17.90 6.36
N ARG A 476 10.50 -17.12 7.46
CA ARG A 476 10.40 -15.66 7.42
C ARG A 476 11.54 -15.05 6.59
N ARG A 477 12.78 -15.51 6.80
CA ARG A 477 13.96 -15.00 6.08
C ARG A 477 13.83 -15.21 4.57
N ILE A 478 13.32 -16.35 4.10
CA ILE A 478 13.02 -16.56 2.67
C ILE A 478 12.10 -15.48 2.12
N VAL A 479 10.99 -15.19 2.82
CA VAL A 479 10.01 -14.19 2.39
C VAL A 479 10.63 -12.80 2.36
N LEU A 480 11.32 -12.40 3.43
CA LEU A 480 11.96 -11.08 3.51
C LEU A 480 13.07 -10.92 2.46
N ASN A 481 13.90 -11.95 2.26
CA ASN A 481 14.92 -11.96 1.21
C ASN A 481 14.29 -11.79 -0.18
N ALA A 482 13.19 -12.49 -0.47
CA ALA A 482 12.51 -12.41 -1.76
C ALA A 482 11.96 -11.00 -2.03
N ILE A 483 11.32 -10.39 -1.03
CA ILE A 483 10.80 -9.02 -1.10
C ILE A 483 11.92 -8.01 -1.40
N CYS A 484 13.00 -8.04 -0.63
CA CYS A 484 14.16 -7.17 -0.84
C CYS A 484 14.82 -7.41 -2.20
N TRP A 485 14.94 -8.68 -2.62
CA TRP A 485 15.61 -9.04 -3.86
C TRP A 485 14.86 -8.53 -5.09
N ILE A 486 13.52 -8.62 -5.11
CA ILE A 486 12.74 -8.05 -6.22
C ILE A 486 12.75 -6.53 -6.26
N ALA A 487 12.92 -5.87 -5.10
CA ALA A 487 13.15 -4.43 -5.00
C ALA A 487 14.57 -4.01 -5.39
N LYS A 488 15.41 -4.98 -5.79
CA LYS A 488 16.82 -4.82 -6.16
C LYS A 488 17.71 -4.33 -5.00
N VAL A 489 17.30 -4.62 -3.77
CA VAL A 489 18.17 -4.51 -2.59
C VAL A 489 19.15 -5.68 -2.60
N GLU A 490 20.40 -5.42 -2.24
CA GLU A 490 21.41 -6.47 -2.10
C GLU A 490 21.09 -7.34 -0.88
N ILE A 491 21.05 -8.66 -1.05
CA ILE A 491 20.80 -9.57 0.06
C ILE A 491 22.12 -9.89 0.76
N PRO A 492 22.29 -9.57 2.06
CA PRO A 492 23.51 -9.88 2.80
C PRO A 492 23.85 -11.37 2.77
N GLU A 493 25.11 -11.74 3.00
CA GLU A 493 25.53 -13.15 3.07
C GLU A 493 24.73 -13.98 4.09
N ASN A 494 24.38 -13.36 5.22
CA ASN A 494 23.55 -13.96 6.28
C ASN A 494 22.03 -13.75 6.07
N GLY A 495 21.62 -13.24 4.90
CA GLY A 495 20.24 -12.88 4.60
C GLY A 495 19.77 -11.61 5.30
N ILE A 496 18.53 -11.22 5.02
CA ILE A 496 17.82 -10.14 5.70
C ILE A 496 17.59 -10.54 7.16
N GLY A 497 18.26 -9.82 8.06
CA GLY A 497 18.11 -10.02 9.50
C GLY A 497 16.81 -9.43 10.03
N SER A 498 16.11 -10.15 10.90
CA SER A 498 14.98 -9.64 11.68
C SER A 498 14.89 -10.38 13.01
N PRO A 499 14.38 -9.74 14.08
CA PRO A 499 14.02 -10.48 15.30
C PRO A 499 12.90 -11.47 14.99
N THR A 500 12.84 -12.55 15.78
CA THR A 500 11.69 -13.46 15.81
C THR A 500 10.49 -12.72 16.40
N PRO A 501 9.36 -12.61 15.68
CA PRO A 501 8.17 -11.94 16.20
C PRO A 501 7.72 -12.56 17.52
N THR A 502 7.42 -11.70 18.49
CA THR A 502 6.79 -12.12 19.74
C THR A 502 5.34 -12.55 19.50
N LYS A 503 4.76 -13.27 20.47
CA LYS A 503 3.33 -13.62 20.41
C LYS A 503 2.44 -12.37 20.33
N ALA A 504 2.78 -11.29 21.04
CA ALA A 504 2.06 -10.04 21.00
C ALA A 504 2.10 -9.40 19.60
N GLU A 505 3.25 -9.43 18.92
CA GLU A 505 3.37 -8.92 17.55
C GLU A 505 2.60 -9.78 16.53
N LEU A 506 2.58 -11.11 16.70
CA LEU A 506 1.76 -12.01 15.88
C LEU A 506 0.26 -11.88 16.14
N ASP A 507 -0.15 -11.39 17.31
CA ASP A 507 -1.56 -11.18 17.66
C ASP A 507 -2.01 -9.74 17.33
N ALA A 508 -1.07 -8.84 17.05
CA ALA A 508 -1.37 -7.49 16.64
C ALA A 508 -1.93 -7.46 15.22
N ASN A 509 -2.94 -6.61 15.01
CA ASN A 509 -3.52 -6.32 13.68
C ASN A 509 -4.10 -7.53 12.94
N LEU A 510 -4.46 -8.62 13.65
CA LEU A 510 -5.22 -9.72 13.06
C LEU A 510 -6.46 -9.19 12.36
N ASP A 511 -6.76 -9.75 11.19
CA ASP A 511 -7.87 -9.34 10.36
C ASP A 511 -9.19 -9.49 11.15
N PRO A 512 -10.09 -8.50 11.07
CA PRO A 512 -11.36 -8.55 11.77
C PRO A 512 -12.24 -9.67 11.18
N LYS A 513 -12.28 -10.82 11.87
CA LYS A 513 -12.98 -12.03 11.43
C LYS A 513 -14.13 -12.37 12.37
N PRO A 514 -15.28 -12.82 11.84
CA PRO A 514 -16.36 -13.30 12.68
C PRO A 514 -15.88 -14.51 13.50
N ALA A 515 -16.34 -14.58 14.76
CA ALA A 515 -16.05 -15.71 15.61
C ALA A 515 -16.50 -17.03 14.93
N PRO A 516 -15.76 -18.14 15.12
CA PRO A 516 -16.16 -19.43 14.58
C PRO A 516 -17.59 -19.77 15.03
N LYS A 517 -18.44 -20.22 14.10
CA LYS A 517 -19.76 -20.73 14.47
C LYS A 517 -19.58 -21.94 15.41
N PRO A 518 -20.31 -22.03 16.54
CA PRO A 518 -20.25 -23.21 17.39
C PRO A 518 -20.63 -24.46 16.59
N LYS A 519 -19.87 -25.55 16.75
CA LYS A 519 -20.19 -26.83 16.11
C LYS A 519 -21.62 -27.25 16.50
N PRO A 520 -22.47 -27.71 15.57
CA PRO A 520 -23.74 -28.30 15.92
C PRO A 520 -23.50 -29.42 16.93
N ALA A 521 -24.29 -29.43 18.02
CA ALA A 521 -24.25 -30.54 18.96
C ALA A 521 -24.43 -31.85 18.19
N ALA A 522 -23.55 -32.82 18.44
CA ALA A 522 -23.69 -34.15 17.85
C ALA A 522 -25.11 -34.63 18.11
N LYS A 523 -25.84 -34.99 17.04
CA LYS A 523 -27.14 -35.64 17.19
C LYS A 523 -26.87 -36.87 18.06
N LYS A 524 -27.41 -36.88 19.28
CA LYS A 524 -27.51 -38.12 20.04
C LYS A 524 -28.45 -39.00 19.24
N ASP A 525 -27.95 -40.13 18.76
CA ASP A 525 -28.77 -41.17 18.16
C ASP A 525 -29.88 -41.51 19.16
N ALA A 526 -31.13 -41.39 18.70
CA ALA A 526 -32.34 -41.66 19.46
C ALA A 526 -32.84 -43.08 19.16
#